data_AF-A0A800MPM9-F1
#
_entry.id   AF-A0A800MPM9-F1
#
_cell.length_a   1.000
_cell.length_b   1.000
_cell.length_c   1.000
_cell.angle_alpha   90.00
_cell.angle_beta   90.00
_cell.angle_gamma   90.00
#
_symmetry.space_group_name_H-M   'P 1'
#
loop_
_entity.id
_entity.type
_entity.pdbx_description
1 polymer ?
#
loop_
_entity_poly.entity_id
_entity_poly.type
_entity_poly.pdbx_seq_one_letter_code
_entity_poly.pdbx_strand_id
1 'polypeptide(L)'
;YYVEHDLRKFLQCGILAYGFARVRCEACDENFLVAYSCKGRGICSSCNSKRMFEMAAHLVEHRFPQVPVRQWVITLPKRLRYFLLRDSQLTGCVLQISLRV
;
A
#
# COMPACT_ATOMS: atom_id res chain seq x y z
N TYR A 1 4.41 -20.23 0.38
CA TYR A 1 3.25 -19.53 -0.21
C TYR A 1 3.28 -18.06 0.20
N TYR A 2 3.41 -17.12 -0.75
CA TYR A 2 3.49 -15.69 -0.41
C TYR A 2 2.23 -15.17 0.32
N VAL A 3 1.05 -15.69 -0.05
CA VAL A 3 -0.23 -15.31 0.57
C VAL A 3 -0.29 -15.67 2.06
N GLU A 4 0.16 -16.86 2.43
CA GLU A 4 0.15 -17.30 3.84
C GLU A 4 1.08 -16.45 4.69
N HIS A 5 2.28 -16.14 4.18
CA HIS A 5 3.25 -15.27 4.85
C HIS A 5 2.68 -13.87 5.08
N ASP A 6 2.05 -13.28 4.07
CA ASP A 6 1.41 -11.97 4.18
C ASP A 6 0.24 -11.97 5.17
N LEU A 7 -0.53 -13.05 5.21
CA LEU A 7 -1.63 -13.23 6.16
C LEU A 7 -1.11 -13.32 7.60
N ARG A 8 -0.07 -14.13 7.85
CA ARG A 8 0.55 -14.24 9.18
C ARG A 8 1.09 -12.90 9.67
N LYS A 9 1.76 -12.14 8.79
CA LYS A 9 2.22 -10.78 9.12
C LYS A 9 1.06 -9.83 9.41
N PHE A 10 -0.03 -9.90 8.65
CA PHE A 10 -1.22 -9.10 8.91
C PHE A 10 -1.81 -9.39 10.29
N LEU A 11 -1.92 -10.66 10.69
CA LEU A 11 -2.47 -11.06 12.00
C LEU A 11 -1.65 -10.54 13.20
N GLN A 12 -0.40 -10.15 12.97
CA GLN A 12 0.49 -9.57 14.00
C GLN A 12 0.54 -8.03 13.96
N CYS A 13 0.00 -7.42 12.90
CA CYS A 13 0.12 -5.99 12.64
C CYS A 13 -0.57 -5.14 13.70
N GLY A 14 0.15 -4.17 14.28
CA GLY A 14 -0.43 -3.22 15.22
C GLY A 14 -0.66 -3.77 16.63
N ILE A 15 -0.17 -4.98 16.93
CA ILE A 15 -0.30 -5.62 18.23
C ILE A 15 1.03 -5.57 18.96
N LEU A 16 1.06 -4.94 20.15
CA LEU A 16 2.28 -4.76 20.96
C LEU A 16 3.01 -6.06 21.28
N ALA A 17 2.27 -7.16 21.48
CA ALA A 17 2.84 -8.48 21.79
C ALA A 17 3.78 -9.02 20.69
N TYR A 18 3.68 -8.52 19.45
CA TYR A 18 4.53 -8.91 18.33
C TYR A 18 5.62 -7.87 18.00
N GLY A 19 5.86 -6.92 18.91
CA GLY A 19 6.95 -5.94 18.81
C GLY A 19 6.45 -4.49 18.70
N PHE A 20 7.23 -3.59 19.28
CA PHE A 20 6.93 -2.15 19.32
C PHE A 20 8.20 -1.30 19.42
N ALA A 21 8.08 -0.04 19.02
CA ALA A 21 9.04 1.00 19.37
C ALA A 21 8.48 1.82 20.55
N ARG A 22 9.36 2.23 21.48
CA ARG A 22 9.02 3.23 22.48
C ARG A 22 9.42 4.60 21.94
N VAL A 23 8.46 5.51 21.91
CA VAL A 23 8.69 6.91 21.52
C VAL A 23 8.64 7.74 22.79
N ARG A 24 9.64 8.61 22.97
CA ARG A 24 9.76 9.52 24.10
C ARG A 24 9.90 10.94 23.58
N CYS A 25 9.12 11.86 24.13
CA CYS A 25 9.31 13.29 23.90
C CYS A 25 10.44 13.81 24.79
N GLU A 26 11.45 14.47 24.20
CA GLU A 26 12.57 15.02 24.98
C GLU A 26 12.19 16.28 25.78
N ALA A 27 11.13 16.99 25.38
CA ALA A 27 10.72 18.24 26.02
C ALA A 27 9.80 18.04 27.24
N CYS A 28 8.88 17.07 27.20
CA CYS A 28 7.91 16.83 28.27
C CYS A 28 8.03 15.45 28.94
N ASP A 29 8.99 14.62 28.51
CA ASP A 29 9.22 13.24 28.97
C ASP A 29 8.01 12.29 28.85
N GLU A 30 7.00 12.66 28.07
CA GLU A 30 5.88 11.77 27.76
C GLU A 30 6.36 10.59 26.90
N ASN A 31 5.84 9.40 27.20
CA ASN A 31 6.24 8.17 26.54
C ASN A 31 5.01 7.39 26.08
N PHE A 32 5.05 6.86 24.86
CA PHE A 32 4.04 5.93 24.37
C PHE A 32 4.68 4.83 23.52
N LEU A 33 3.95 3.72 23.40
CA LEU A 33 4.38 2.56 22.62
C LEU A 33 3.71 2.58 21.24
N VAL A 34 4.50 2.31 20.21
CA VAL A 34 4.03 2.21 18.83
C VAL A 34 4.27 0.79 18.36
N ALA A 35 3.20 0.03 18.21
CA ALA A 35 3.26 -1.32 17.67
C ALA A 35 3.82 -1.33 16.24
N TYR A 36 4.55 -2.38 15.89
CA TYR A 36 5.05 -2.55 14.53
C TYR A 36 3.93 -2.82 13.53
N SER A 37 4.13 -2.31 12.32
CA SER A 37 3.23 -2.53 11.18
C SER A 37 3.77 -3.63 10.28
N CYS A 38 2.87 -4.41 9.67
CA CYS A 38 3.28 -5.49 8.77
C CYS A 38 3.94 -4.98 7.48
N LYS A 39 3.70 -3.70 7.12
CA LYS A 39 4.15 -3.05 5.87
C LYS A 39 3.72 -3.79 4.59
N GLY A 40 2.81 -4.76 4.72
CA GLY A 40 2.29 -5.60 3.65
C GLY A 40 1.46 -4.83 2.64
N ARG A 41 1.08 -5.51 1.55
CA ARG A 41 0.17 -4.99 0.52
C ARG A 41 -1.05 -5.90 0.41
N GLY A 42 -2.21 -5.32 0.12
CA GLY A 42 -3.44 -6.07 -0.16
C GLY A 42 -4.25 -6.41 1.09
N ILE A 43 -3.74 -7.24 2.00
CA ILE A 43 -4.53 -7.81 3.10
C ILE A 43 -4.79 -6.79 4.23
N CYS A 44 -3.74 -6.11 4.70
CA CYS A 44 -3.85 -5.19 5.83
C CYS A 44 -4.42 -3.83 5.38
N SER A 45 -5.64 -3.51 5.81
CA SER A 45 -6.30 -2.23 5.50
C SER A 45 -5.51 -1.03 6.03
N SER A 46 -5.07 -1.04 7.29
CA SER A 46 -4.32 0.06 7.89
C SER A 46 -3.00 0.35 7.16
N CYS A 47 -2.23 -0.69 6.83
CA CYS A 47 -0.96 -0.52 6.09
C CYS A 47 -1.20 -0.11 4.63
N ASN A 48 -2.24 -0.63 3.98
CA ASN A 48 -2.61 -0.21 2.63
C ASN A 48 -3.03 1.25 2.60
N SER A 49 -3.91 1.67 3.51
CA SER A 49 -4.38 3.06 3.58
C SER A 49 -3.23 4.03 3.82
N LYS A 50 -2.33 3.70 4.76
CA LYS A 50 -1.12 4.51 4.98
C LYS A 50 -0.27 4.63 3.72
N ARG A 51 0.00 3.51 3.04
CA ARG A 51 0.77 3.51 1.79
C ARG A 51 0.05 4.28 0.68
N MET A 52 -1.26 4.16 0.55
CA MET A 52 -2.03 4.94 -0.43
C MET A 52 -1.90 6.43 -0.18
N PHE A 53 -2.00 6.86 1.08
CA PHE A 53 -1.84 8.26 1.46
C PHE A 53 -0.42 8.77 1.18
N GLU A 54 0.61 8.03 1.61
CA GLU A 54 2.02 8.37 1.34
C GLU A 54 2.30 8.48 -0.17
N MET A 55 1.78 7.54 -0.96
CA MET A 55 1.92 7.58 -2.42
C MET A 55 1.19 8.77 -3.03
N ALA A 56 -0.01 9.11 -2.57
CA ALA A 56 -0.76 10.26 -3.06
C ALA A 56 0.00 11.57 -2.77
N ALA A 57 0.49 11.76 -1.53
CA ALA A 57 1.28 12.92 -1.16
C ALA A 57 2.55 13.04 -2.03
N HIS A 58 3.31 11.95 -2.15
CA HIS A 58 4.50 11.94 -3.01
C HIS A 58 4.19 12.25 -4.48
N LEU A 59 3.06 11.75 -5.02
CA LEU A 59 2.66 12.06 -6.39
C LEU A 59 2.33 13.54 -6.56
N VAL A 60 1.55 14.14 -5.66
CA VAL A 60 1.14 15.55 -5.74
C VAL A 60 2.32 16.49 -5.54
N GLU A 61 3.19 16.21 -4.57
CA GLU A 61 4.29 17.10 -4.20
C GLU A 61 5.48 16.99 -5.18
N HIS A 62 5.78 15.79 -5.68
CA HIS A 62 7.05 15.52 -6.36
C HIS A 62 6.94 15.04 -7.80
N ARG A 63 5.75 14.64 -8.29
CA ARG A 63 5.61 14.00 -9.61
C ARG A 63 4.60 14.66 -10.53
N PHE A 64 3.48 15.14 -10.01
CA PHE A 64 2.46 15.75 -10.84
C PHE A 64 2.82 17.20 -11.18
N PRO A 65 2.70 17.59 -12.45
CA PRO A 65 2.81 18.99 -12.83
C PRO A 65 1.63 19.79 -12.26
N GLN A 66 1.80 21.09 -12.06
CA GLN A 66 0.77 22.02 -11.55
C GLN A 66 -0.27 22.36 -12.63
N VAL A 67 -0.95 21.33 -13.14
CA VAL A 67 -2.02 21.40 -14.13
C VAL A 67 -3.13 20.42 -13.73
N PRO A 68 -4.38 20.62 -14.19
CA PRO A 68 -5.45 19.65 -13.93
C PRO A 68 -5.06 18.24 -14.40
N VAL A 69 -5.07 17.28 -13.47
CA VAL A 69 -4.81 15.86 -13.77
C VAL A 69 -6.12 15.07 -13.77
N ARG A 70 -6.20 14.06 -14.64
CA ARG A 70 -7.33 13.12 -14.68
C ARG A 70 -6.86 11.74 -14.26
N GLN A 71 -7.48 11.20 -13.22
CA GLN A 71 -7.27 9.81 -12.83
C GLN A 71 -8.14 8.89 -13.69
N TRP A 72 -7.51 7.88 -14.29
CA TRP A 72 -8.20 6.79 -15.00
C TRP A 72 -8.18 5.54 -14.14
N VAL A 73 -9.34 4.89 -14.00
CA VAL A 73 -9.47 3.63 -13.26
C VAL A 73 -10.03 2.57 -14.21
N ILE A 74 -9.26 1.52 -14.43
CA ILE A 74 -9.64 0.40 -15.29
C ILE A 74 -10.15 -0.72 -14.41
N THR A 75 -11.43 -1.09 -14.58
CA THR A 75 -12.00 -2.25 -13.88
C THR A 75 -11.92 -3.47 -14.78
N LEU A 76 -11.31 -4.54 -14.28
CA LEU A 76 -11.11 -5.78 -15.03
C LEU A 76 -12.08 -6.87 -14.56
N PRO A 77 -12.62 -7.69 -15.49
CA PRO A 77 -13.40 -8.88 -15.15
C PRO A 77 -12.65 -9.78 -14.16
N LYS A 78 -13.37 -10.31 -13.17
CA LYS A 78 -12.77 -11.09 -12.05
C LYS A 78 -11.87 -12.23 -12.55
N ARG A 79 -12.25 -12.89 -13.64
CA ARG A 79 -11.49 -14.00 -14.26
C ARG A 79 -10.11 -13.57 -14.76
N LEU A 80 -9.96 -12.33 -15.22
CA LEU A 80 -8.70 -11.81 -15.77
C LEU A 80 -7.72 -11.34 -14.70
N ARG A 81 -8.20 -10.98 -13.50
CA ARG A 81 -7.36 -10.43 -12.42
C ARG A 81 -6.24 -11.38 -11.98
N TYR A 82 -6.49 -12.69 -11.99
CA TYR A 82 -5.50 -13.69 -11.55
C TYR A 82 -4.32 -13.81 -12.52
N PHE A 83 -4.55 -13.61 -13.82
CA PHE A 83 -3.48 -13.62 -14.83
C PHE A 83 -2.58 -12.40 -14.65
N LEU A 84 -3.20 -11.21 -14.48
CA LEU A 84 -2.49 -9.95 -14.29
C LEU A 84 -1.73 -9.89 -12.95
N LEU A 85 -2.26 -10.52 -11.90
CA LEU A 85 -1.56 -10.61 -10.62
C LEU A 85 -0.24 -11.37 -10.73
N ARG A 86 -0.15 -12.37 -11.62
CA ARG A 86 1.02 -13.24 -11.75
C ARG A 86 2.00 -12.76 -12.82
N ASP A 87 1.50 -12.07 -13.83
CA ASP A 87 2.27 -11.63 -14.99
C ASP A 87 2.31 -10.09 -15.07
N SER A 88 3.46 -9.53 -14.72
CA SER A 88 3.71 -8.09 -14.76
C SER A 88 3.81 -7.56 -16.20
N GLN A 89 4.25 -8.38 -17.16
CA GLN A 89 4.32 -7.99 -18.57
C GLN A 89 2.91 -7.86 -19.14
N LEU A 90 2.04 -8.84 -18.87
CA LEU A 90 0.64 -8.80 -19.28
C LEU A 90 -0.08 -7.57 -18.69
N THR A 91 0.21 -7.22 -17.43
CA THR A 91 -0.30 -6.00 -16.81
C THR A 91 0.12 -4.74 -17.57
N GLY A 92 1.38 -4.67 -17.99
CA GLY A 92 1.88 -3.58 -18.85
C GLY A 92 1.16 -3.53 -20.19
N CYS A 93 0.96 -4.68 -20.85
CA CYS A 93 0.23 -4.77 -22.12
C CYS A 93 -1.22 -4.28 -21.99
N VAL A 94 -1.94 -4.71 -20.94
CA VAL A 94 -3.31 -4.27 -20.69
C VAL A 94 -3.37 -2.75 -20.47
N LEU A 95 -2.44 -2.19 -19.69
CA LEU A 95 -2.34 -0.75 -19.50
C LEU A 95 -2.14 -0.03 -20.85
N GLN A 96 -1.21 -0.52 -21.69
CA GLN A 96 -0.96 0.07 -23.01
C GLN A 96 -2.19 0.01 -23.93
N ILE A 97 -2.95 -1.09 -23.92
CA ILE A 97 -4.20 -1.18 -24.69
C ILE A 97 -5.22 -0.16 -24.18
N SER A 98 -5.38 -0.04 -22.85
CA SER A 98 -6.35 0.89 -22.25
C SER A 98 -6.00 2.36 -22.47
N LEU A 99 -4.73 2.71 -22.63
CA LEU A 99 -4.30 4.09 -22.93
C LEU A 99 -4.46 4.50 -24.40
N ARG A 100 -4.77 3.55 -25.30
CA ARG A 100 -5.01 3.80 -26.72
C ARG A 100 -6.47 4.11 -27.06
N VAL A 101 -7.37 3.97 -26.09
CA VAL A 101 -8.81 4.24 -26.21
C VAL A 101 -9.11 5.59 -25.58
#